data_AF-A0A8I1LSF4-F1
#
_entry.id   AF-A0A8I1LSF4-F1
#
_cell.length_a   1.000
_cell.length_b   1.000
_cell.length_c   1.000
_cell.angle_alpha   90.00
_cell.angle_beta   90.00
_cell.angle_gamma   90.00
#
_symmetry.space_group_name_H-M   'P 1'
#
loop_
_entity.id
_entity.type
_entity.pdbx_description
1 polymer ?
#
loop_
_entity_poly.entity_id
_entity_poly.type
_entity_poly.pdbx_seq_one_letter_code
_entity_poly.pdbx_strand_id
1 'polypeptide(L)' 'MPQASAHPDDPHFITRSNWLRAAVLGANDGVVSVSSLIVGVAAADPSPQAVIVAGIAGLSAGAMSMA' A
#
# COMPACT_ATOMS: atom_id res chain seq x y z
N MET A 1 -26.73 -9.22 -20.71
CA MET A 1 -26.41 -10.35 -21.61
C MET A 1 -25.39 -11.22 -20.90
N PRO A 2 -25.56 -12.55 -20.79
CA PRO A 2 -24.56 -13.40 -20.17
C PRO A 2 -23.32 -13.40 -21.06
N GLN A 3 -22.17 -13.05 -20.51
CA GLN A 3 -20.91 -13.02 -21.24
C GLN A 3 -20.50 -14.46 -21.54
N ALA A 4 -20.47 -14.84 -22.82
CA ALA A 4 -19.97 -16.14 -23.24
C ALA A 4 -18.46 -16.22 -22.97
N SER A 5 -18.03 -17.18 -22.15
CA SER A 5 -16.62 -17.51 -21.97
C SER A 5 -16.08 -18.09 -23.29
N ALA A 6 -15.07 -17.46 -23.88
CA ALA A 6 -14.50 -17.86 -25.17
C ALA A 6 -13.74 -19.21 -25.11
N HIS A 7 -13.38 -19.67 -23.91
CA HIS A 7 -12.82 -21.00 -23.65
C HIS A 7 -13.35 -21.55 -22.32
N PRO A 8 -14.25 -22.56 -22.34
CA PRO A 8 -14.82 -23.16 -21.13
C PRO A 8 -13.80 -23.89 -20.25
N ASP A 9 -12.69 -24.33 -20.84
CA ASP A 9 -11.68 -25.19 -20.20
C ASP A 9 -10.49 -24.42 -19.60
N ASP A 10 -10.42 -23.09 -19.78
CA ASP A 10 -9.34 -22.26 -19.26
C ASP A 10 -9.70 -21.66 -17.89
N PRO A 11 -9.00 -22.03 -16.79
CA PRO A 11 -9.23 -21.40 -15.50
C PRO A 11 -8.78 -19.93 -15.53
N HIS A 12 -9.75 -19.00 -15.55
CA HIS A 12 -9.47 -17.57 -15.48
C HIS A 12 -9.09 -17.14 -14.06
N PHE A 13 -7.79 -16.89 -13.82
CA PHE A 13 -7.26 -16.46 -12.52
C PHE A 13 -7.45 -14.97 -12.18
N ILE A 14 -8.21 -14.23 -13.01
CA ILE A 14 -8.32 -12.76 -12.93
C ILE A 14 -8.80 -12.26 -11.57
N THR A 15 -9.60 -13.05 -10.86
CA THR A 15 -10.14 -12.71 -9.53
C THR A 15 -9.07 -12.75 -8.44
N ARG A 16 -8.06 -13.63 -8.54
CA ARG A 16 -6.91 -13.63 -7.61
C ARG A 16 -5.94 -12.49 -7.91
N SER A 17 -5.86 -12.03 -9.16
CA SER A 17 -4.99 -10.91 -9.52
C SER A 17 -5.44 -9.59 -8.89
N ASN A 18 -6.73 -9.41 -8.59
CA ASN A 18 -7.21 -8.10 -8.10
C ASN A 18 -6.81 -7.80 -6.64
N TRP A 19 -6.80 -8.80 -5.73
CA TRP A 19 -6.30 -8.59 -4.36
C TRP A 19 -4.78 -8.42 -4.34
N LEU A 20 -4.06 -9.16 -5.18
CA LEU A 20 -2.61 -9.03 -5.32
C LEU A 20 -2.24 -7.63 -5.83
N ARG A 21 -2.97 -7.14 -6.83
CA ARG A 21 -2.78 -5.79 -7.36
C ARG A 21 -3.03 -4.72 -6.28
N ALA A 22 -4.07 -4.88 -5.46
CA ALA A 22 -4.33 -3.97 -4.34
C ALA A 22 -3.20 -4.01 -3.30
N ALA A 23 -2.70 -5.19 -2.94
CA ALA A 23 -1.59 -5.34 -2.00
C ALA A 23 -0.28 -4.72 -2.52
N VAL A 24 0.05 -4.91 -3.80
CA VAL A 24 1.27 -4.35 -4.41
C VAL A 24 1.19 -2.84 -4.53
N LEU A 25 0.08 -2.30 -5.01
CA LEU A 25 -0.12 -0.85 -5.10
C LEU A 25 -0.12 -0.21 -3.70
N GLY A 26 -0.80 -0.82 -2.73
CA GLY A 26 -0.77 -0.37 -1.34
C GLY A 26 0.64 -0.36 -0.75
N ALA A 27 1.42 -1.43 -0.95
CA ALA A 27 2.81 -1.47 -0.49
C ALA A 27 3.69 -0.39 -1.15
N ASN A 28 3.54 -0.18 -2.46
CA ASN A 28 4.26 0.87 -3.20
C ASN A 28 3.95 2.26 -2.62
N ASP A 29 2.66 2.57 -2.51
CA ASP A 29 2.21 3.88 -2.08
C ASP A 29 2.57 4.11 -0.61
N GLY A 30 2.48 3.07 0.22
CA GLY A 30 2.83 3.09 1.65
C GLY A 30 4.31 3.38 1.90
N VAL A 31 5.23 2.75 1.16
CA VAL A 31 6.68 3.01 1.31
C VAL A 31 7.01 4.46 0.94
N VAL A 32 6.49 4.93 -0.20
CA VAL A 32 6.76 6.30 -0.67
C VAL A 32 6.20 7.32 0.32
N SER A 33 4.94 7.17 0.74
CA SER A 33 4.29 8.13 1.63
C SER A 33 4.90 8.17 3.04
N VAL A 34 5.23 7.03 3.66
CA VAL A 34 5.91 7.00 4.97
C VAL A 34 7.33 7.55 4.88
N SER A 35 8.06 7.26 3.79
CA SER A 35 9.41 7.79 3.59
C SER A 35 9.39 9.32 3.42
N SER A 36 8.49 9.85 2.60
CA SER A 36 8.31 11.29 2.42
C SER A 36 7.93 11.99 3.72
N LEU A 37 7.05 11.38 4.53
CA LEU A 37 6.68 11.89 5.85
C LEU A 37 7.90 11.94 6.79
N ILE A 38 8.67 10.86 6.88
CA ILE A 38 9.88 10.79 7.72
C ILE A 38 10.89 11.85 7.29
N VAL A 39 11.14 12.00 5.99
CA VAL A 39 12.05 13.03 5.45
C VAL A 39 11.55 14.43 5.79
N GLY A 40 10.26 14.71 5.66
CA GLY A 40 9.67 16.00 6.00
C GLY A 40 9.79 16.32 7.49
N VAL A 41 9.54 15.34 8.36
CA VAL A 41 9.70 15.48 9.82
C VAL A 41 11.15 15.72 10.19
N ALA A 42 12.08 14.92 9.65
CA ALA A 42 13.52 15.06 9.92
C ALA A 42 14.07 16.43 9.46
N ALA A 43 13.51 17.00 8.40
CA ALA A 43 13.87 18.33 7.93
C ALA A 43 13.36 19.45 8.86
N ALA A 44 12.22 19.25 9.54
CA ALA A 44 11.63 20.22 10.46
C ALA A 44 12.21 20.11 11.88
N ASP A 45 12.39 18.89 12.37
CA ASP A 45 13.04 18.58 13.65
C ASP A 45 13.97 17.36 13.46
N PRO A 46 15.29 17.53 13.58
CA PRO A 46 16.25 16.43 13.42
C PRO A 46 16.33 15.50 14.64
N SER A 47 15.51 15.70 15.68
CA SER A 47 15.50 14.82 16.86
C SER A 47 15.15 13.37 16.48
N PRO A 48 15.95 12.37 16.88
CA PRO A 48 15.65 10.97 16.57
C PRO A 48 14.30 10.49 17.12
N GLN A 49 13.88 11.04 18.27
CA GLN A 49 12.60 10.71 18.88
C GLN A 49 11.42 11.16 18.01
N ALA A 50 11.46 12.38 17.46
CA ALA A 50 10.40 12.87 16.58
C ALA A 50 10.28 12.01 15.32
N VAL A 51 11.41 11.65 14.71
CA VAL A 51 11.44 10.81 13.51
C VAL A 51 10.87 9.41 13.77
N ILE A 52 11.27 8.76 14.86
CA ILE A 52 10.79 7.39 15.20
C ILE A 52 9.29 7.40 15.50
N VAL A 53 8.81 8.37 16.29
CA VAL A 53 7.38 8.47 16.62
C VAL A 53 6.55 8.71 15.36
N ALA A 54 6.97 9.64 14.51
CA ALA A 54 6.29 9.94 13.25
C ALA A 54 6.29 8.75 12.28
N GLY A 55 7.40 8.03 12.18
CA GLY A 55 7.51 6.83 11.35
C GLY A 55 6.57 5.70 11.79
N ILE A 56 6.55 5.37 13.08
CA ILE A 56 5.68 4.31 13.62
C ILE A 56 4.20 4.72 13.50
N ALA A 57 3.86 5.96 13.83
CA ALA A 57 2.49 6.47 13.71
C ALA A 57 2.02 6.47 12.26
N GLY A 58 2.83 6.98 11.34
CA GLY A 58 2.53 7.02 9.90
C GLY A 58 2.37 5.63 9.28
N LEU A 59 3.23 4.68 9.65
CA LEU A 59 3.14 3.30 9.19
C LEU A 59 1.86 2.61 9.70
N SER A 60 1.53 2.82 10.98
CA SER A 60 0.32 2.25 11.59
C SER A 60 -0.94 2.82 10.95
N ALA A 61 -1.02 4.14 10.79
CA ALA A 61 -2.14 4.80 10.15
C ALA A 61 -2.28 4.40 8.67
N GLY A 62 -1.17 4.31 7.94
CA GLY A 62 -1.14 3.86 6.55
C GLY A 62 -1.65 2.43 6.37
N ALA A 63 -1.20 1.51 7.24
CA ALA A 63 -1.66 0.12 7.20
C ALA A 63 -3.17 0.01 7.49
N MET A 64 -3.69 0.77 8.48
CA MET A 64 -5.12 0.80 8.79
C MET A 64 -5.97 1.35 7.64
N SER A 65 -5.45 2.32 6.87
CA SER A 65 -6.18 2.90 5.74
C SER A 65 -6.28 1.98 4.52
N MET A 66 -5.45 0.94 4.44
CA MET A 66 -5.40 0.01 3.30
C MET A 66 -6.13 -1.31 3.54
N ALA A 67 -6.56 -1.54 4.78
CA ALA A 67 -7.45 -2.65 5.17
C ALA A 67 -8.88 -2.39 4.69
#